data_AF-A0AAQ1J4Q9-F1
#
_entry.id   AF-A0AAQ1J4Q9-F1
#
_cell.length_a   1.000
_cell.length_b   1.000
_cell.length_c   1.000
_cell.angle_alpha   90.00
_cell.angle_beta   90.00
_cell.angle_gamma   90.00
#
_symmetry.space_group_name_H-M   'P 1'
#
loop_
_entity.id
_entity.type
_entity.pdbx_description
1 polymer ?
#
loop_
_entity_poly.entity_id
_entity_poly.type
_entity_poly.pdbx_seq_one_letter_code
_entity_poly.pdbx_strand_id
1 'polypeptide(L)'
;MCPKDTIHMICLNTLADVAGIISDSDLDDDLRALIAHRGWQAYADHPSHLSEDTRIVVVQGGDTPDVINTALGWPITDDYAEEPTYDSLKDFGLWFEIVYRGRCGRDTVVFVENSPATEMGLHYLCLAHFWTEVGGR
;
A
#
# COMPACT_ATOMS: atom_id res chain seq x y z
N MET A 1 -7.45 -24.12 -18.11
CA MET A 1 -7.89 -22.88 -17.43
C MET A 1 -6.63 -22.10 -17.14
N CYS A 2 -6.36 -21.04 -17.91
CA CYS A 2 -5.27 -20.13 -17.60
C CYS A 2 -5.74 -19.26 -16.41
N PRO A 3 -4.95 -19.08 -15.35
CA PRO A 3 -5.29 -18.08 -14.35
C PRO A 3 -5.26 -16.71 -15.03
N LYS A 4 -6.28 -15.89 -14.76
CA LYS A 4 -6.32 -14.49 -15.16
C LYS A 4 -5.41 -13.70 -14.22
N ASP A 5 -4.12 -13.99 -14.26
CA ASP A 5 -3.12 -13.17 -13.56
C ASP A 5 -2.81 -11.99 -14.46
N THR A 6 -3.76 -11.06 -14.52
CA THR A 6 -3.41 -9.69 -14.89
C THR A 6 -3.03 -9.02 -13.58
N ILE A 7 -1.78 -9.26 -13.15
CA ILE A 7 -1.18 -8.56 -12.01
C ILE A 7 -1.15 -7.08 -12.41
N HIS A 8 -2.08 -6.33 -11.83
CA HIS A 8 -2.17 -4.89 -11.95
C HIS A 8 -2.22 -4.34 -10.54
N MET A 9 -1.05 -3.95 -10.04
CA MET A 9 -0.92 -3.02 -8.92
C MET A 9 -2.08 -2.02 -8.88
N ILE A 10 -2.78 -1.96 -7.75
CA ILE A 10 -4.00 -1.17 -7.60
C ILE A 10 -3.62 0.24 -7.11
N CYS A 11 -4.03 1.27 -7.84
CA CYS A 11 -3.86 2.67 -7.46
C CYS A 11 -5.22 3.35 -7.33
N LEU A 12 -5.61 3.70 -6.11
CA LEU A 12 -6.88 4.36 -5.82
C LEU A 12 -6.59 5.83 -5.49
N ASN A 13 -7.12 6.71 -6.33
CA ASN A 13 -6.95 8.15 -6.16
C ASN A 13 -8.24 8.82 -5.71
N THR A 14 -9.40 8.17 -5.82
CA THR A 14 -10.69 8.80 -5.51
C THR A 14 -11.58 7.94 -4.62
N LEU A 15 -12.58 8.56 -3.98
CA LEU A 15 -13.66 7.82 -3.29
C LEU A 15 -14.40 6.87 -4.22
N ALA A 16 -14.54 7.23 -5.51
CA ALA A 16 -15.17 6.37 -6.50
C ALA A 16 -14.31 5.12 -6.77
N ASP A 17 -12.99 5.27 -6.82
CA ASP A 17 -12.06 4.13 -6.96
C ASP A 17 -12.17 3.20 -5.75
N VAL A 18 -12.21 3.79 -4.54
CA VAL A 18 -12.41 3.04 -3.30
C VAL A 18 -13.77 2.32 -3.32
N ALA A 19 -14.86 3.00 -3.68
CA ALA A 19 -16.19 2.39 -3.75
C ALA A 19 -16.26 1.25 -4.78
N GLY A 20 -15.58 1.41 -5.91
CA GLY A 20 -15.47 0.40 -6.95
C GLY A 20 -14.72 -0.84 -6.45
N ILE A 21 -13.53 -0.65 -5.86
CA ILE A 21 -12.70 -1.77 -5.43
C ILE A 21 -13.28 -2.52 -4.24
N ILE A 22 -13.96 -1.84 -3.30
CA ILE A 22 -14.63 -2.52 -2.18
C ILE A 22 -15.90 -3.27 -2.62
N SER A 23 -16.35 -3.07 -3.85
CA SER A 23 -17.44 -3.84 -4.43
C SER A 23 -16.93 -5.04 -5.23
N ASP A 24 -15.61 -5.14 -5.43
CA ASP A 24 -14.98 -6.27 -6.12
C ASP A 24 -15.04 -7.52 -5.22
N SER A 25 -15.59 -8.60 -5.74
CA SER A 25 -15.69 -9.89 -5.04
C SER A 25 -14.46 -10.77 -5.25
N ASP A 26 -13.62 -10.46 -6.21
CA ASP A 26 -12.40 -11.22 -6.51
C ASP A 26 -11.21 -10.70 -5.68
N LEU A 27 -11.35 -9.55 -5.01
CA LEU A 27 -10.36 -9.02 -4.07
C LEU A 27 -10.40 -9.78 -2.74
N ASP A 28 -9.23 -9.97 -2.15
CA ASP A 28 -9.08 -10.49 -0.78
C ASP A 28 -9.96 -9.71 0.22
N ASP A 29 -10.69 -10.45 1.06
CA ASP A 29 -11.68 -9.89 1.99
C ASP A 29 -11.03 -8.99 3.04
N ASP A 30 -9.84 -9.35 3.51
CA ASP A 30 -9.09 -8.58 4.49
C ASP A 30 -8.56 -7.28 3.86
N LEU A 31 -7.96 -7.36 2.67
CA LEU A 31 -7.55 -6.17 1.91
C LEU A 31 -8.72 -5.22 1.65
N ARG A 32 -9.88 -5.77 1.27
CA ARG A 32 -11.11 -5.02 1.04
C ARG A 32 -11.55 -4.25 2.29
N ALA A 33 -11.50 -4.90 3.44
CA ALA A 33 -11.83 -4.29 4.73
C ALA A 33 -10.83 -3.16 5.09
N LEU A 34 -9.53 -3.37 4.84
CA LEU A 34 -8.48 -2.38 5.09
C LEU A 34 -8.63 -1.14 4.20
N ILE A 35 -8.86 -1.34 2.90
CA ILE A 35 -9.12 -0.27 1.94
C ILE A 35 -10.39 0.50 2.34
N ALA A 36 -11.47 -0.20 2.68
CA ALA A 36 -12.69 0.44 3.15
C ALA A 36 -12.41 1.28 4.40
N HIS A 37 -11.70 0.74 5.38
CA HIS A 37 -11.36 1.46 6.61
C HIS A 37 -10.60 2.76 6.33
N ARG A 38 -9.59 2.71 5.45
CA ARG A 38 -8.83 3.91 5.05
C ARG A 38 -9.65 4.90 4.24
N GLY A 39 -10.51 4.42 3.36
CA GLY A 39 -11.48 5.27 2.66
C GLY A 39 -12.41 6.01 3.62
N TRP A 40 -12.96 5.31 4.61
CA TRP A 40 -13.81 5.91 5.64
C TRP A 40 -13.08 6.91 6.53
N GLN A 41 -11.84 6.61 6.94
CA GLN A 41 -11.02 7.54 7.72
C GLN A 41 -10.76 8.84 6.95
N ALA A 42 -10.29 8.73 5.71
CA ALA A 42 -10.01 9.92 4.90
C ALA A 42 -11.29 10.72 4.58
N TYR A 43 -12.44 10.06 4.43
CA TYR A 43 -13.74 10.76 4.34
C TYR A 43 -14.13 11.47 5.66
N ALA A 44 -13.92 10.83 6.81
CA ALA A 44 -14.25 11.43 8.11
C ALA A 44 -13.36 12.64 8.44
N ASP A 45 -12.07 12.56 8.09
CA ASP A 45 -11.11 13.64 8.31
C ASP A 45 -11.35 14.80 7.33
N HIS A 46 -11.68 14.50 6.07
CA HIS A 46 -11.98 15.49 5.03
C HIS A 46 -13.11 15.03 4.10
N PRO A 47 -14.39 15.40 4.38
CA PRO A 47 -15.57 14.92 3.64
C PRO A 47 -15.60 15.18 2.12
N SER A 48 -14.65 15.97 1.59
CA SER A 48 -14.60 16.43 0.20
C SER A 48 -13.31 16.08 -0.58
N HIS A 49 -12.27 15.46 0.01
CA HIS A 49 -10.90 15.49 -0.58
C HIS A 49 -10.14 14.15 -0.72
N LEU A 50 -10.83 13.01 -0.78
CA LEU A 50 -10.21 11.80 -1.36
C LEU A 50 -10.05 12.01 -2.88
N SER A 51 -9.09 12.85 -3.24
CA SER A 51 -8.34 12.96 -4.49
C SER A 51 -7.19 13.96 -4.40
N GLU A 52 -7.28 14.96 -3.51
CA GLU A 52 -6.23 15.95 -3.30
C GLU A 52 -5.31 15.58 -2.13
N ASP A 53 -5.85 15.05 -1.04
CA ASP A 53 -5.08 14.91 0.21
C ASP A 53 -4.55 13.49 0.45
N THR A 54 -5.21 12.45 -0.04
CA THR A 54 -4.83 11.05 0.25
C THR A 54 -4.96 10.13 -0.97
N ARG A 55 -3.99 9.24 -1.13
CA ARG A 55 -3.94 8.18 -2.14
C ARG A 55 -3.69 6.81 -1.50
N ILE A 56 -4.26 5.76 -2.08
CA ILE A 56 -3.98 4.37 -1.68
C ILE A 56 -3.30 3.63 -2.83
N VAL A 57 -2.27 2.84 -2.52
CA VAL A 57 -1.57 1.94 -3.45
C VAL A 57 -1.53 0.55 -2.84
N VAL A 58 -1.78 -0.48 -3.64
CA VAL A 58 -1.64 -1.88 -3.23
C VAL A 58 -0.50 -2.49 -4.03
N VAL A 59 0.49 -3.03 -3.33
CA VAL A 59 1.61 -3.80 -3.87
C VAL A 59 1.36 -5.28 -3.60
N GLN A 60 1.33 -6.08 -4.67
CA GLN A 60 1.07 -7.50 -4.63
C GLN A 60 2.31 -8.31 -5.03
N GLY A 61 2.27 -9.61 -4.74
CA GLY A 61 3.28 -10.56 -5.20
C GLY A 61 3.43 -10.52 -6.73
N GLY A 62 4.67 -10.36 -7.19
CA GLY A 62 4.99 -10.26 -8.63
C GLY A 62 5.01 -8.84 -9.20
N ASP A 63 4.61 -7.81 -8.42
CA ASP A 63 4.83 -6.42 -8.84
C ASP A 63 6.33 -6.11 -8.91
N THR A 64 6.75 -5.51 -10.03
CA THR A 64 8.16 -5.19 -10.27
C THR A 64 8.54 -3.84 -9.64
N PRO A 65 9.82 -3.61 -9.30
CA PRO A 65 10.32 -2.31 -8.83
C PRO A 65 9.88 -1.13 -9.70
N ASP A 66 9.97 -1.27 -11.02
CA ASP A 66 9.55 -0.24 -11.98
C ASP A 66 8.07 0.10 -11.86
N VAL A 67 7.21 -0.91 -11.72
CA VAL A 67 5.77 -0.75 -11.55
C VAL A 67 5.46 -0.03 -10.24
N ILE A 68 6.08 -0.47 -9.13
CA ILE A 68 5.90 0.11 -7.80
C ILE A 68 6.36 1.57 -7.75
N ASN A 69 7.58 1.85 -8.20
CA ASN A 69 8.16 3.20 -8.20
C ASN A 69 7.36 4.14 -9.11
N THR A 70 6.91 3.65 -10.28
CA THR A 70 6.07 4.42 -11.21
C THR A 70 4.73 4.76 -10.60
N ALA A 71 4.11 3.82 -9.88
CA ALA A 71 2.92 4.14 -9.12
C ALA A 71 3.24 5.27 -8.15
N LEU A 72 4.12 5.03 -7.19
CA LEU A 72 4.30 5.95 -6.07
C LEU A 72 4.72 7.33 -6.55
N GLY A 73 5.51 7.41 -7.62
CA GLY A 73 6.03 8.65 -8.18
C GLY A 73 7.36 9.05 -7.54
N TRP A 74 7.95 8.17 -6.75
CA TRP A 74 9.30 8.28 -6.18
C TRP A 74 9.91 6.88 -6.05
N PRO A 75 11.25 6.75 -6.02
CA PRO A 75 11.92 5.48 -5.81
C PRO A 75 11.83 5.05 -4.34
N ILE A 76 11.16 3.93 -4.10
CA ILE A 76 11.14 3.23 -2.80
C ILE A 76 11.82 1.86 -2.86
N THR A 77 11.93 1.30 -4.07
CA THR A 77 12.60 0.04 -4.36
C THR A 77 13.83 0.30 -5.23
N ASP A 78 14.71 -0.70 -5.36
CA ASP A 78 15.98 -0.68 -6.11
C ASP A 78 17.15 0.04 -5.40
N ASP A 79 18.35 -0.01 -5.99
CA ASP A 79 19.61 0.55 -5.47
C ASP A 79 19.57 2.08 -5.27
N TYR A 80 18.56 2.75 -5.84
CA TYR A 80 18.32 4.19 -5.70
C TYR A 80 17.13 4.52 -4.79
N ALA A 81 16.61 3.53 -4.06
CA ALA A 81 15.56 3.76 -3.07
C ALA A 81 16.00 4.85 -2.08
N GLU A 82 15.16 5.86 -1.88
CA GLU A 82 15.39 6.83 -0.81
C GLU A 82 15.32 6.08 0.54
N GLU A 83 16.18 6.46 1.50
CA GLU A 83 16.18 5.86 2.84
C GLU A 83 14.75 5.82 3.42
N PRO A 84 14.38 4.73 4.12
CA PRO A 84 12.99 4.45 4.46
C PRO A 84 12.49 5.41 5.56
N THR A 85 12.04 6.58 5.13
CA THR A 85 11.42 7.61 5.96
C THR A 85 9.91 7.51 5.79
N TYR A 86 9.33 6.46 6.39
CA TYR A 86 7.86 6.33 6.51
C TYR A 86 7.39 6.92 7.84
N ASP A 87 6.17 7.45 7.86
CA ASP A 87 5.55 8.01 9.07
C ASP A 87 5.03 6.93 10.02
N SER A 88 4.56 5.82 9.46
CA SER A 88 4.09 4.68 10.24
C SER A 88 4.09 3.41 9.41
N LEU A 89 4.34 2.28 10.07
CA LEU A 89 4.23 0.94 9.52
C LEU A 89 3.36 0.09 10.44
N LYS A 90 2.39 -0.65 9.91
CA LYS A 90 1.52 -1.57 10.68
C LYS A 90 1.44 -2.93 10.02
N ASP A 91 1.29 -3.96 10.84
CA ASP A 91 1.08 -5.35 10.42
C ASP A 91 -0.38 -5.77 10.64
N PHE A 92 -1.01 -6.30 9.59
CA PHE A 92 -2.35 -6.87 9.59
C PHE A 92 -2.35 -8.36 9.20
N GLY A 93 -1.23 -9.06 9.38
CA GLY A 93 -1.06 -10.47 9.07
C GLY A 93 -0.66 -10.68 7.60
N LEU A 94 -1.64 -10.68 6.70
CA LEU A 94 -1.39 -10.85 5.25
C LEU A 94 -1.00 -9.54 4.54
N TRP A 95 -1.18 -8.41 5.21
CA TRP A 95 -0.94 -7.09 4.65
C TRP A 95 -0.18 -6.23 5.63
N PHE A 96 0.84 -5.53 5.14
CA PHE A 96 1.42 -4.39 5.85
C PHE A 96 0.79 -3.11 5.34
N GLU A 97 0.74 -2.11 6.20
CA GLU A 97 0.34 -0.76 5.83
C GLU A 97 1.48 0.21 6.13
N ILE A 98 1.92 0.91 5.09
CA ILE A 98 2.91 1.98 5.19
C ILE A 98 2.23 3.31 4.90
N VAL A 99 2.49 4.32 5.72
CA VAL A 99 1.97 5.68 5.49
C VAL A 99 3.14 6.63 5.24
N TYR A 100 3.04 7.40 4.16
CA TYR A 100 3.89 8.52 3.82
C TYR A 100 3.05 9.79 3.82
N ARG A 101 3.30 10.72 4.74
CA ARG A 101 2.53 11.97 4.83
C ARG A 101 3.14 13.08 3.98
N GLY A 102 2.29 13.78 3.23
CA GLY A 102 2.67 14.93 2.41
C GLY A 102 3.74 14.69 1.33
N ARG A 103 4.20 13.45 1.14
CA ARG A 103 5.21 13.11 0.12
C ARG A 103 4.58 13.30 -1.25
N CYS A 104 5.18 14.18 -2.06
CA CYS A 104 4.61 14.63 -3.34
C CYS A 104 3.26 15.38 -3.21
N GLY A 105 3.03 16.07 -2.08
CA GLY A 105 1.90 16.98 -1.89
C GLY A 105 0.61 16.32 -1.40
N ARG A 106 0.63 15.01 -1.08
CA ARG A 106 -0.50 14.27 -0.52
C ARG A 106 -0.03 13.10 0.34
N ASP A 107 -0.87 12.65 1.26
CA ASP A 107 -0.66 11.43 2.01
C ASP A 107 -0.79 10.21 1.09
N THR A 108 0.12 9.26 1.22
CA THR A 108 0.09 8.00 0.48
C THR A 108 0.10 6.84 1.45
N VAL A 109 -0.95 6.02 1.38
CA VAL A 109 -1.06 4.75 2.08
C VAL A 109 -0.68 3.65 1.11
N VAL A 110 0.28 2.80 1.49
CA VAL A 110 0.72 1.65 0.70
C VAL A 110 0.37 0.39 1.47
N PHE A 111 -0.52 -0.42 0.91
CA PHE A 111 -0.74 -1.78 1.37
C PHE A 111 0.23 -2.71 0.66
N VAL A 112 1.04 -3.44 1.42
CA VAL A 112 2.06 -4.35 0.89
C VAL A 112 1.68 -5.77 1.28
N GLU A 113 1.54 -6.65 0.30
CA GLU A 113 1.28 -8.07 0.55
C GLU A 113 2.44 -8.69 1.35
N ASN A 114 2.11 -9.38 2.44
CA ASN A 114 3.07 -10.12 3.25
C ASN A 114 3.27 -11.53 2.69
N SER A 115 3.91 -11.62 1.52
CA SER A 115 4.24 -12.90 0.90
C SER A 115 5.65 -12.91 0.32
N PRO A 116 6.29 -14.08 0.18
CA PRO A 116 7.61 -14.20 -0.45
C PRO A 116 7.65 -13.81 -1.93
N ALA A 117 6.49 -13.59 -2.56
CA ALA A 117 6.38 -13.15 -3.94
C ALA A 117 6.44 -11.62 -4.08
N THR A 118 6.30 -10.89 -2.97
CA THR A 118 6.45 -9.42 -2.94
C THR A 118 7.88 -9.03 -3.24
N GLU A 119 8.06 -7.83 -3.81
CA GLU A 119 9.38 -7.24 -4.02
C GLU A 119 10.24 -7.32 -2.73
N MET A 120 11.45 -7.86 -2.88
CA MET A 120 12.30 -8.29 -1.77
C MET A 120 12.70 -7.14 -0.84
N GLY A 121 13.08 -5.99 -1.39
CA GLY A 121 13.49 -4.83 -0.62
C GLY A 121 12.35 -4.29 0.24
N LEU A 122 11.17 -4.18 -0.34
CA LEU A 122 9.96 -3.70 0.33
C LEU A 122 9.46 -4.71 1.37
N HIS A 123 9.46 -6.01 1.06
CA HIS A 123 9.08 -7.05 2.02
C HIS A 123 10.05 -7.10 3.21
N TYR A 124 11.35 -7.02 2.94
CA TYR A 124 12.38 -6.94 3.97
C TYR A 124 12.20 -5.70 4.87
N LEU A 125 11.93 -4.53 4.29
CA LEU A 125 11.66 -3.30 5.04
C LEU A 125 10.53 -3.48 6.05
N CYS A 126 9.41 -4.09 5.63
CA CYS A 126 8.28 -4.35 6.50
C CYS A 126 8.63 -5.31 7.64
N LEU A 127 9.30 -6.43 7.33
CA LEU A 127 9.70 -7.42 8.34
C LEU A 127 10.73 -6.86 9.33
N ALA A 128 11.71 -6.12 8.84
CA ALA A 128 12.79 -5.56 9.66
C ALA A 128 12.24 -4.61 10.74
N HIS A 129 11.22 -3.81 10.43
CA HIS A 129 10.55 -2.94 11.40
C HIS A 129 10.08 -3.73 12.62
N PHE A 130 9.30 -4.79 12.41
CA PHE A 130 8.75 -5.59 13.51
C PHE A 130 9.77 -6.52 14.18
N TRP A 131 10.81 -6.95 13.46
CA TRP A 131 11.91 -7.70 14.08
C TRP A 131 12.74 -6.85 15.05
N THR A 132 12.94 -5.57 14.76
CA THR A 132 13.67 -4.67 15.66
C THR A 132 12.90 -4.33 16.94
N GLU A 133 11.57 -4.33 16.92
CA GLU A 133 10.75 -4.04 18.10
C GLU A 133 10.72 -5.19 19.13
N VAL A 134 10.91 -6.45 18.70
CA VAL A 134 10.88 -7.62 19.61
C VAL A 134 12.21 -7.81 20.37
N GLY A 135 13.32 -7.27 19.85
CA GLY A 135 14.65 -7.40 20.46
C GLY A 135 15.03 -6.30 21.46
N GLY A 136 14.17 -5.30 21.66
CA GLY A 136 14.44 -4.08 22.43
C GLY A 136 13.77 -4.02 23.81
N ARG A 137 13.71 -5.13 24.57
CA ARG A 137 13.22 -5.14 25.96
C ARG A 137 14.21 -5.80 26.92
#